data_AF-A0A0F7S0T5-F1
#
_entry.id   AF-A0A0F7S0T5-F1
#
_cell.length_a   1.000
_cell.length_b   1.000
_cell.length_c   1.000
_cell.angle_alpha   90.00
_cell.angle_beta   90.00
_cell.angle_gamma   90.00
#
_symmetry.space_group_name_H-M   'P 1'
#
loop_
_entity.id
_entity.type
_entity.pdbx_description
1 polymer ?
#
loop_
_entity_poly.entity_id
_entity_poly.type
_entity_poly.pdbx_seq_one_letter_code
_entity_poly.pdbx_strand_id
1 'polypeptide(L)'
;MTDYIAKAQARRAKRDAAIPAEYLVDLSAAGVPALPEESLPLPYSKTQPHHPEPTTIYPRDNVLSVPSKVLSMEDVAITETPLDKLLSLLATGKLSSVRCTEAFLRRAVLSHQLTNCATDFFPDLALTRAKECDDYLAKHGKPIGLLHGLPVSLKDQFHIKGTNATMGYVSGIGNIADQNSVITDVILSAGGVLYVRTSVPQSLMRCETHNHIYGRTVSPFNRSFTSGGSSGGEGALVGMHGSPLGLGTDIGGSVRVPSAFNGLWGMRPSMHRVPYEGAANSFLGQESVSSVIGPLTHSLEGVVTFMRAVLAARPWELDPILVSMPFNEEAFALKNLQLKAGSAEPAEAFDSKSQLCFAIEWDDDIVHPHPPITRALREVKEKLLAAGHKVIDWIPYDHLRCYDIIGRIYSADGGEDIKRSCEAGGEPVMYNLMSDGKPPKHLSTYESWQVNREKNQYRKEYLDYWQATKDKTGTGRPVDGIIAPWNLLDRPCVVFPVGFVDPEKDPRV
;
A
#
# COMPACT_ATOMS: atom_id res chain seq x y z
N MET A 1 -19.05 -4.62 27.75
CA MET A 1 -17.74 -3.98 27.49
C MET A 1 -16.55 -4.90 27.71
N THR A 2 -16.62 -5.99 28.49
CA THR A 2 -15.48 -6.86 28.81
C THR A 2 -15.16 -7.98 27.80
N ASP A 3 -16.10 -8.38 26.94
CA ASP A 3 -15.93 -9.55 26.04
C ASP A 3 -14.96 -9.30 24.86
N TYR A 4 -15.03 -8.14 24.20
CA TYR A 4 -14.22 -7.86 23.01
C TYR A 4 -12.71 -7.75 23.33
N ILE A 5 -12.36 -7.22 24.51
CA ILE A 5 -10.96 -7.10 24.97
C ILE A 5 -10.35 -8.47 25.17
N ALA A 6 -11.08 -9.40 25.80
CA ALA A 6 -10.60 -10.76 26.01
C ALA A 6 -10.40 -11.50 24.67
N LYS A 7 -11.32 -11.31 23.71
CA LYS A 7 -11.18 -11.84 22.33
C LYS A 7 -9.94 -11.28 21.63
N ALA A 8 -9.71 -9.97 21.71
CA ALA A 8 -8.53 -9.32 21.17
C ALA A 8 -7.23 -9.84 21.79
N GLN A 9 -7.18 -9.96 23.12
CA GLN A 9 -6.02 -10.50 23.85
C GLN A 9 -5.73 -11.95 23.46
N ALA A 10 -6.76 -12.81 23.42
CA ALA A 10 -6.61 -14.19 22.97
C ALA A 10 -6.11 -14.28 21.52
N ARG A 11 -6.57 -13.37 20.65
CA ARG A 11 -6.12 -13.31 19.27
C ARG A 11 -4.64 -12.91 19.13
N ARG A 12 -4.17 -11.92 19.90
CA ARG A 12 -2.75 -11.54 19.97
C ARG A 12 -1.90 -12.66 20.52
N ALA A 13 -2.32 -13.29 21.62
CA ALA A 13 -1.62 -14.44 22.19
C ALA A 13 -1.47 -15.59 21.20
N LYS A 14 -2.51 -15.88 20.39
CA LYS A 14 -2.42 -16.87 19.31
C LYS A 14 -1.42 -16.49 18.22
N ARG A 15 -1.35 -15.22 17.82
CA ARG A 15 -0.33 -14.72 16.87
C ARG A 15 1.07 -14.90 17.46
N ASP A 16 1.28 -14.46 18.69
CA ASP A 16 2.59 -14.47 19.33
C ASP A 16 3.09 -15.90 19.56
N ALA A 17 2.19 -16.84 19.90
CA ALA A 17 2.49 -18.26 20.02
C ALA A 17 2.84 -18.95 18.68
N ALA A 18 2.46 -18.36 17.54
CA ALA A 18 2.82 -18.88 16.22
C ALA A 18 4.22 -18.45 15.76
N ILE A 19 4.88 -17.56 16.51
CA ILE A 19 6.25 -17.12 16.22
C ILE A 19 7.24 -18.14 16.84
N PRO A 20 8.10 -18.79 16.03
CA PRO A 20 9.14 -19.65 16.56
C PRO A 20 10.09 -18.87 17.48
N ALA A 21 10.47 -19.46 18.61
CA ALA A 21 11.27 -18.78 19.63
C ALA A 21 12.64 -18.33 19.09
N GLU A 22 13.20 -19.07 18.14
CA GLU A 22 14.45 -18.77 17.45
C GLU A 22 14.39 -17.54 16.52
N TYR A 23 13.20 -17.02 16.22
CA TYR A 23 13.02 -15.80 15.44
C TYR A 23 12.84 -14.55 16.32
N LEU A 24 12.60 -14.73 17.62
CA LEU A 24 12.47 -13.62 18.55
C LEU A 24 13.85 -13.01 18.87
N VAL A 25 13.93 -11.69 18.82
CA VAL A 25 15.14 -10.94 19.16
C VAL A 25 14.96 -10.27 20.52
N ASP A 26 15.98 -10.37 21.39
CA ASP A 26 16.03 -9.57 22.61
C ASP A 26 16.39 -8.11 22.29
N LEU A 27 15.37 -7.26 22.23
CA LEU A 27 15.54 -5.83 21.94
C LEU A 27 16.30 -5.08 23.05
N SER A 28 16.29 -5.58 24.29
CA SER A 28 17.00 -4.94 25.40
C SER A 28 18.51 -5.00 25.19
N ALA A 29 19.02 -6.13 24.68
CA ALA A 29 20.41 -6.30 24.28
C ALA A 29 20.80 -5.36 23.11
N ALA A 30 19.84 -4.97 22.28
CA ALA A 30 20.05 -4.04 21.16
C ALA A 30 20.02 -2.55 21.57
N GLY A 31 19.73 -2.25 22.84
CA GLY A 31 19.58 -0.89 23.34
C GLY A 31 18.34 -0.17 22.81
N VAL A 32 17.34 -0.92 22.35
CA VAL A 32 16.09 -0.38 21.80
C VAL A 32 14.97 -0.65 22.80
N PRO A 33 14.29 0.38 23.35
CA PRO A 33 13.18 0.14 24.25
C PRO A 33 12.08 -0.60 23.49
N ALA A 34 11.42 -1.53 24.16
CA ALA A 34 10.21 -2.16 23.65
C ALA A 34 9.18 -1.08 23.31
N LEU A 35 8.28 -1.38 22.36
CA LEU A 35 7.15 -0.51 22.11
C LEU A 35 6.36 -0.32 23.43
N PRO A 36 5.89 0.90 23.73
CA PRO A 36 5.00 1.10 24.85
C PRO A 36 3.85 0.10 24.75
N GLU A 37 3.53 -0.55 25.86
CA GLU A 37 2.30 -1.33 25.96
C GLU A 37 1.16 -0.33 25.82
N GLU A 38 0.62 -0.18 24.61
CA GLU A 38 -0.53 0.70 24.40
C GLU A 38 -1.65 0.18 25.29
N SER A 39 -1.98 0.93 26.35
CA SER A 39 -3.31 0.85 26.90
C SER A 39 -4.24 1.15 25.73
N LEU A 40 -5.18 0.23 25.47
CA LEU A 40 -6.23 0.37 24.47
C LEU A 40 -6.63 1.85 24.36
N PRO A 41 -6.72 2.42 23.14
CA PRO A 41 -7.05 3.83 22.98
C PRO A 41 -8.22 4.22 23.85
N LEU A 42 -8.03 5.29 24.64
CA LEU A 42 -9.14 5.90 25.36
C LEU A 42 -10.21 6.27 24.32
N PRO A 43 -11.48 5.91 24.53
CA PRO A 43 -12.55 6.27 23.61
C PRO A 43 -12.56 7.79 23.41
N TYR A 44 -12.89 8.21 22.18
CA TYR A 44 -13.08 9.61 21.85
C TYR A 44 -13.94 10.30 22.93
N SER A 45 -13.39 11.33 23.54
CA SER A 45 -14.07 12.13 24.55
C SER A 45 -14.47 13.47 23.96
N LYS A 46 -15.78 13.80 24.01
CA LYS A 46 -16.27 15.15 23.68
C LYS A 46 -15.67 16.24 24.58
N THR A 47 -15.18 15.89 25.78
CA THR A 47 -14.57 16.83 26.74
C THR A 47 -13.05 16.95 26.60
N GLN A 48 -12.42 16.06 25.83
CA GLN A 48 -11.01 16.14 25.42
C GLN A 48 -10.91 15.79 23.92
N PRO A 49 -11.43 16.64 23.02
CA PRO A 49 -11.46 16.37 21.59
C PRO A 49 -10.06 16.36 20.95
N HIS A 50 -9.10 16.98 21.63
CA HIS A 50 -7.69 16.98 21.27
C HIS A 50 -6.94 16.22 22.37
N HIS A 51 -6.24 15.15 21.99
CA HIS A 51 -5.08 14.74 22.79
C HIS A 51 -4.16 15.97 22.90
N PRO A 52 -3.56 16.25 24.07
CA PRO A 52 -2.62 17.36 24.18
C PRO A 52 -1.63 17.26 23.03
N GLU A 53 -1.52 18.33 22.24
CA GLU A 53 -0.51 18.45 21.19
C GLU A 53 0.82 17.98 21.80
N PRO A 54 1.52 17.01 21.19
CA PRO A 54 2.78 16.56 21.73
C PRO A 54 3.72 17.77 21.76
N THR A 55 3.98 18.29 22.96
CA THR A 55 4.88 19.42 23.21
C THR A 55 6.34 19.07 22.93
N THR A 56 6.61 17.82 22.55
CA THR A 56 7.93 17.28 22.22
C THR A 56 7.78 16.38 20.98
N ILE A 57 8.25 16.85 19.82
CA ILE A 57 8.52 15.98 18.66
C ILE A 57 9.77 15.18 19.03
N TYR A 58 9.66 13.86 19.22
CA TYR A 58 10.81 13.01 19.53
C TYR A 58 11.70 12.84 18.29
N PRO A 59 12.89 13.45 18.18
CA PRO A 59 13.67 13.41 16.95
C PRO A 59 14.48 12.12 16.77
N ARG A 60 14.33 11.10 17.62
CA ARG A 60 15.39 10.09 17.84
C ARG A 60 14.96 8.62 18.02
N ASP A 61 13.76 8.23 17.58
CA ASP A 61 13.33 6.82 17.67
C ASP A 61 13.24 6.11 16.33
N ASN A 62 14.31 6.21 15.54
CA ASN A 62 14.49 5.53 14.26
C ASN A 62 15.09 4.13 14.48
N VAL A 63 14.41 3.10 13.97
CA VAL A 63 14.78 1.70 14.19
C VAL A 63 15.24 0.97 12.92
N LEU A 64 15.43 1.68 11.81
CA LEU A 64 15.86 1.08 10.53
C LEU A 64 17.26 0.47 10.59
N SER A 65 18.12 0.94 11.51
CA SER A 65 19.47 0.39 11.72
C SER A 65 19.54 -0.81 12.66
N VAL A 66 18.40 -1.20 13.28
CA VAL A 66 18.38 -2.29 14.26
C VAL A 66 18.67 -3.66 13.63
N PRO A 67 18.11 -4.03 12.45
CA PRO A 67 18.37 -5.33 11.82
C PRO A 67 19.86 -5.65 11.67
N SER A 68 20.69 -4.68 11.24
CA SER A 68 22.13 -4.89 11.06
C SER A 68 22.92 -5.10 12.36
N LYS A 69 22.31 -4.83 13.52
CA LYS A 69 22.93 -5.00 14.84
C LYS A 69 22.61 -6.35 15.48
N VAL A 70 21.48 -6.96 15.09
CA VAL A 70 20.90 -8.11 15.81
C VAL A 70 20.69 -9.34 14.93
N LEU A 71 20.56 -9.18 13.62
CA LEU A 71 20.45 -10.29 12.68
C LEU A 71 21.83 -10.71 12.16
N SER A 72 21.90 -11.92 11.61
CA SER A 72 23.13 -12.38 10.95
C SER A 72 23.45 -11.52 9.72
N MET A 73 24.73 -11.35 9.40
CA MET A 73 25.16 -10.63 8.19
C MET A 73 24.55 -11.24 6.91
N GLU A 74 24.35 -12.56 6.90
CA GLU A 74 23.72 -13.27 5.79
C GLU A 74 22.23 -12.92 5.67
N ASP A 75 21.47 -12.93 6.76
CA ASP A 75 20.04 -12.56 6.73
C ASP A 75 19.85 -11.11 6.26
N VAL A 76 20.71 -10.20 6.73
CA VAL A 76 20.69 -8.79 6.30
C VAL A 76 20.98 -8.69 4.81
N ALA A 77 22.04 -9.37 4.33
CA ALA A 77 22.39 -9.37 2.92
C ALA A 77 21.27 -9.92 2.01
N ILE A 78 20.61 -11.02 2.43
CA ILE A 78 19.48 -11.60 1.68
C ILE A 78 18.32 -10.60 1.63
N THR A 79 17.91 -10.06 2.78
CA THR A 79 16.71 -9.20 2.88
C THR A 79 16.89 -7.81 2.29
N GLU A 80 18.12 -7.33 2.13
CA GLU A 80 18.45 -6.06 1.46
C GLU A 80 18.83 -6.24 -0.02
N THR A 81 18.82 -7.49 -0.52
CA THR A 81 19.04 -7.74 -1.94
C THR A 81 17.90 -7.11 -2.76
N PRO A 82 18.20 -6.29 -3.79
CA PRO A 82 17.20 -5.76 -4.71
C PRO A 82 16.31 -6.87 -5.30
N LEU A 83 15.01 -6.61 -5.43
CA LEU A 83 14.01 -7.62 -5.76
C LEU A 83 14.30 -8.37 -7.08
N ASP A 84 14.78 -7.67 -8.11
CA ASP A 84 15.17 -8.23 -9.40
C ASP A 84 16.33 -9.24 -9.27
N LYS A 85 17.34 -8.88 -8.47
CA LYS A 85 18.48 -9.75 -8.16
C LYS A 85 18.05 -10.93 -7.31
N LEU A 86 17.19 -10.71 -6.31
CA LEU A 86 16.67 -11.76 -5.44
C LEU A 86 15.91 -12.81 -6.25
N LEU A 87 15.02 -12.38 -7.15
CA LEU A 87 14.31 -13.27 -8.07
C LEU A 87 15.26 -14.02 -9.01
N SER A 88 16.31 -13.36 -9.51
CA SER A 88 17.32 -14.04 -10.32
C SER A 88 18.08 -15.12 -9.54
N LEU A 89 18.40 -14.89 -8.27
CA LEU A 89 19.08 -15.88 -7.42
C LEU A 89 18.18 -17.08 -7.13
N LEU A 90 16.90 -16.83 -6.83
CA LEU A 90 15.89 -17.87 -6.61
C LEU A 90 15.65 -18.68 -7.89
N ALA A 91 15.43 -18.03 -9.02
CA ALA A 91 15.16 -18.69 -10.30
C ALA A 91 16.34 -19.53 -10.83
N THR A 92 17.57 -19.24 -10.39
CA THR A 92 18.77 -20.00 -10.74
C THR A 92 19.18 -21.02 -9.68
N GLY A 93 18.49 -21.08 -8.54
CA GLY A 93 18.82 -21.96 -7.42
C GLY A 93 20.12 -21.57 -6.69
N LYS A 94 20.70 -20.39 -6.97
CA LYS A 94 21.87 -19.87 -6.26
C LYS A 94 21.56 -19.48 -4.82
N LEU A 95 20.30 -19.13 -4.56
CA LEU A 95 19.73 -18.99 -3.22
C LEU A 95 18.50 -19.90 -3.16
N SER A 96 18.40 -20.75 -2.15
CA SER A 96 17.19 -21.56 -1.95
C SER A 96 16.05 -20.69 -1.45
N SER A 97 14.83 -21.01 -1.88
CA SER A 97 13.61 -20.37 -1.40
C SER A 97 13.42 -20.60 0.08
N VAL A 98 13.77 -21.77 0.61
CA VAL A 98 13.73 -22.04 2.06
C VAL A 98 14.63 -21.07 2.81
N ARG A 99 15.92 -20.95 2.43
CA ARG A 99 16.87 -20.04 3.11
C ARG A 99 16.43 -18.58 3.01
N CYS A 100 15.92 -18.18 1.85
CA CYS A 100 15.35 -16.85 1.63
C CYS A 100 14.17 -16.59 2.57
N THR A 101 13.21 -17.52 2.64
CA THR A 101 12.02 -17.41 3.47
C THR A 101 12.35 -17.34 4.96
N GLU A 102 13.32 -18.12 5.44
CA GLU A 102 13.81 -18.04 6.82
C GLU A 102 14.40 -16.65 7.15
N ALA A 103 15.17 -16.05 6.24
CA ALA A 103 15.74 -14.71 6.43
C ALA A 103 14.64 -13.65 6.58
N PHE A 104 13.64 -13.70 5.69
CA PHE A 104 12.50 -12.77 5.73
C PHE A 104 11.59 -13.01 6.93
N LEU A 105 11.37 -14.26 7.37
CA LEU A 105 10.63 -14.55 8.60
C LEU A 105 11.30 -13.94 9.82
N ARG A 106 12.62 -14.12 10.00
CA ARG A 106 13.38 -13.50 11.10
C ARG A 106 13.27 -11.98 11.08
N ARG A 107 13.47 -11.36 9.91
CA ARG A 107 13.38 -9.90 9.79
C ARG A 107 11.95 -9.38 9.96
N ALA A 108 10.93 -10.13 9.55
CA ALA A 108 9.53 -9.77 9.77
C ALA A 108 9.13 -9.85 11.24
N VAL A 109 9.60 -10.86 11.99
CA VAL A 109 9.39 -10.95 13.44
C VAL A 109 10.07 -9.77 14.15
N LEU A 110 11.32 -9.47 13.82
CA LEU A 110 12.00 -8.29 14.36
C LEU A 110 11.26 -6.98 14.03
N SER A 111 10.82 -6.83 12.78
CA SER A 111 10.02 -5.67 12.33
C SER A 111 8.74 -5.55 13.15
N HIS A 112 8.09 -6.66 13.45
CA HIS A 112 6.90 -6.70 14.28
C HIS A 112 7.18 -6.31 15.73
N GLN A 113 8.26 -6.82 16.35
CA GLN A 113 8.66 -6.41 17.70
C GLN A 113 8.94 -4.90 17.80
N LEU A 114 9.42 -4.30 16.71
CA LEU A 114 9.77 -2.88 16.64
C LEU A 114 8.61 -1.96 16.25
N THR A 115 7.63 -2.44 15.49
CA THR A 115 6.59 -1.58 14.86
C THR A 115 5.15 -2.05 15.05
N ASN A 116 4.93 -3.27 15.57
CA ASN A 116 3.63 -3.91 15.70
C ASN A 116 2.87 -4.01 14.35
N CYS A 117 3.58 -4.40 13.28
CA CYS A 117 3.05 -4.42 11.91
C CYS A 117 2.28 -5.67 11.48
N ALA A 118 2.32 -6.78 12.24
CA ALA A 118 1.81 -8.09 11.82
C ALA A 118 0.60 -8.56 12.64
N THR A 119 -0.35 -9.21 11.96
CA THR A 119 -1.52 -9.86 12.56
C THR A 119 -1.33 -11.37 12.71
N ASP A 120 -0.53 -11.97 11.83
CA ASP A 120 -0.24 -13.41 11.76
C ASP A 120 1.12 -13.68 11.12
N PHE A 121 1.75 -14.77 11.55
CA PHE A 121 2.91 -15.39 10.92
C PHE A 121 2.56 -16.81 10.51
N PHE A 122 3.08 -17.26 9.35
CA PHE A 122 2.79 -18.57 8.78
C PHE A 122 4.07 -19.37 8.49
N PRO A 123 4.97 -19.58 9.47
CA PRO A 123 6.27 -20.20 9.23
C PRO A 123 6.16 -21.58 8.57
N ASP A 124 5.30 -22.46 9.09
CA ASP A 124 5.14 -23.82 8.55
C ASP A 124 4.61 -23.83 7.11
N LEU A 125 3.57 -23.02 6.85
CA LEU A 125 3.00 -22.88 5.51
C LEU A 125 4.03 -22.30 4.54
N ALA A 126 4.77 -21.27 4.97
CA ALA A 126 5.78 -20.60 4.17
C ALA A 126 6.95 -21.53 3.83
N LEU A 127 7.53 -22.21 4.82
CA LEU A 127 8.67 -23.10 4.63
C LEU A 127 8.30 -24.35 3.81
N THR A 128 7.07 -24.86 3.98
CA THR A 128 6.54 -25.93 3.11
C THR A 128 6.47 -25.46 1.66
N ARG A 129 5.86 -24.29 1.40
CA ARG A 129 5.74 -23.74 0.06
C ARG A 129 7.09 -23.37 -0.56
N ALA A 130 8.02 -22.87 0.24
CA ALA A 130 9.38 -22.57 -0.18
C ALA A 130 10.11 -23.84 -0.62
N LYS A 131 9.98 -24.92 0.16
CA LYS A 131 10.54 -26.22 -0.21
C LYS A 131 9.94 -26.77 -1.50
N GLU A 132 8.64 -26.62 -1.72
CA GLU A 132 8.00 -27.00 -3.00
C GLU A 132 8.58 -26.23 -4.18
N CYS A 133 8.91 -24.95 -4.01
CA CYS A 133 9.56 -24.15 -5.04
C CYS A 133 10.96 -24.70 -5.35
N ASP A 134 11.77 -24.95 -4.33
CA ASP A 134 13.11 -25.52 -4.50
C ASP A 134 13.07 -26.90 -5.17
N ASP A 135 12.18 -27.79 -4.73
CA ASP A 135 12.00 -29.13 -5.30
C ASP A 135 11.51 -29.06 -6.76
N TYR A 136 10.60 -28.12 -7.09
CA TYR A 136 10.15 -27.88 -8.46
C TYR A 136 11.31 -27.46 -9.36
N LEU A 137 12.10 -26.49 -8.91
CA LEU A 137 13.24 -25.98 -9.68
C LEU A 137 14.26 -27.10 -9.94
N ALA A 138 14.60 -27.88 -8.92
CA ALA A 138 15.52 -28.99 -9.04
C ALA A 138 15.02 -30.07 -10.03
N LYS A 139 13.71 -30.35 -10.01
CA LYS A 139 13.08 -31.35 -10.88
C LYS A 139 12.91 -30.88 -12.33
N HIS A 140 12.55 -29.62 -12.54
CA HIS A 140 12.12 -29.11 -13.84
C HIS A 140 13.17 -28.23 -14.54
N GLY A 141 14.22 -27.79 -13.83
CA GLY A 141 15.28 -26.93 -14.36
C GLY A 141 14.80 -25.52 -14.75
N LYS A 142 13.60 -25.11 -14.31
CA LYS A 142 13.02 -23.79 -14.56
C LYS A 142 12.10 -23.35 -13.41
N PRO A 143 11.93 -22.03 -13.18
CA PRO A 143 11.03 -21.52 -12.14
C PRO A 143 9.56 -21.83 -12.44
N ILE A 144 8.74 -21.86 -11.39
CA ILE A 144 7.27 -22.00 -11.46
C ILE A 144 6.65 -20.83 -12.23
N GLY A 145 7.09 -19.61 -11.91
CA GLY A 145 6.56 -18.38 -12.48
C GLY A 145 7.42 -17.18 -12.10
N LEU A 146 6.91 -15.98 -12.37
CA LEU A 146 7.67 -14.72 -12.20
C LEU A 146 7.98 -14.38 -10.73
N LEU A 147 7.32 -15.01 -9.77
CA LEU A 147 7.54 -14.80 -8.33
C LEU A 147 8.12 -16.04 -7.64
N HIS A 148 8.75 -16.94 -8.40
CA HIS A 148 9.23 -18.22 -7.90
C HIS A 148 10.08 -18.09 -6.63
N GLY A 149 9.59 -18.70 -5.54
CA GLY A 149 10.26 -18.77 -4.26
C GLY A 149 10.30 -17.45 -3.48
N LEU A 150 9.67 -16.38 -3.96
CA LEU A 150 9.73 -15.04 -3.36
C LEU A 150 8.77 -14.94 -2.15
N PRO A 151 9.25 -14.54 -0.96
CA PRO A 151 8.37 -14.20 0.16
C PRO A 151 7.50 -12.97 -0.15
N VAL A 152 6.20 -13.06 0.11
CA VAL A 152 5.21 -12.00 -0.15
C VAL A 152 4.33 -11.79 1.09
N SER A 153 4.22 -10.54 1.53
CA SER A 153 3.35 -10.13 2.64
C SER A 153 1.97 -9.68 2.16
N LEU A 154 0.95 -9.94 2.99
CA LEU A 154 -0.45 -9.66 2.66
C LEU A 154 -1.11 -8.80 3.73
N LYS A 155 -1.74 -7.70 3.33
CA LYS A 155 -2.66 -6.95 4.19
C LYS A 155 -3.76 -7.86 4.76
N ASP A 156 -4.17 -7.62 6.01
CA ASP A 156 -5.28 -8.33 6.68
C ASP A 156 -6.66 -8.02 6.05
N GLN A 157 -6.82 -8.52 4.84
CA GLN A 157 -7.96 -8.36 3.95
C GLN A 157 -8.01 -9.52 2.95
N PHE A 158 -6.84 -10.03 2.56
CA PHE A 158 -6.73 -11.14 1.63
C PHE A 158 -6.95 -12.47 2.36
N HIS A 159 -7.87 -13.27 1.84
CA HIS A 159 -8.13 -14.60 2.36
C HIS A 159 -7.03 -15.56 1.91
N ILE A 160 -6.52 -16.31 2.89
CA ILE A 160 -5.71 -17.50 2.69
C ILE A 160 -6.49 -18.62 3.36
N LYS A 161 -6.81 -19.66 2.60
CA LYS A 161 -7.59 -20.82 3.06
C LYS A 161 -7.02 -21.38 4.36
N GLY A 162 -7.90 -21.60 5.33
CA GLY A 162 -7.54 -22.12 6.65
C GLY A 162 -6.97 -21.07 7.62
N THR A 163 -6.87 -19.80 7.22
CA THR A 163 -6.40 -18.70 8.08
C THR A 163 -7.51 -17.70 8.37
N ASN A 164 -7.32 -16.88 9.41
CA ASN A 164 -8.25 -15.85 9.82
C ASN A 164 -7.94 -14.52 9.12
N ALA A 165 -8.95 -13.83 8.60
CA ALA A 165 -8.87 -12.44 8.16
C ALA A 165 -9.79 -11.57 9.02
N THR A 166 -9.21 -10.71 9.87
CA THR A 166 -10.02 -9.93 10.82
C THR A 166 -10.46 -8.59 10.26
N MET A 167 -9.70 -8.03 9.32
CA MET A 167 -9.92 -6.69 8.77
C MET A 167 -9.94 -5.59 9.85
N GLY A 168 -9.28 -5.84 10.98
CA GLY A 168 -9.28 -4.94 12.13
C GLY A 168 -10.62 -4.87 12.88
N TYR A 169 -11.57 -5.78 12.63
CA TYR A 169 -12.82 -5.90 13.37
C TYR A 169 -12.81 -7.08 14.33
N VAL A 170 -13.23 -6.88 15.57
CA VAL A 170 -13.35 -7.96 16.56
C VAL A 170 -14.35 -9.02 16.09
N SER A 171 -15.39 -8.63 15.36
CA SER A 171 -16.35 -9.58 14.75
C SER A 171 -15.71 -10.51 13.70
N GLY A 172 -14.58 -10.12 13.11
CA GLY A 172 -13.80 -10.97 12.21
C GLY A 172 -12.97 -12.04 12.94
N ILE A 173 -12.81 -11.98 14.26
CA ILE A 173 -12.03 -12.99 14.99
C ILE A 173 -12.71 -14.36 14.92
N GLY A 174 -12.02 -15.34 14.35
CA GLY A 174 -12.54 -16.69 14.15
C GLY A 174 -13.19 -16.91 12.79
N ASN A 175 -13.26 -15.88 11.94
CA ASN A 175 -13.68 -16.03 10.56
C ASN A 175 -12.55 -16.67 9.73
N ILE A 176 -12.53 -18.00 9.69
CA ILE A 176 -11.53 -18.76 8.95
C ILE A 176 -11.99 -18.89 7.50
N ALA A 177 -11.14 -18.43 6.58
CA ALA A 177 -11.44 -18.52 5.16
C ALA A 177 -11.48 -19.98 4.68
N ASP A 178 -12.53 -20.34 3.95
CA ASP A 178 -12.69 -21.64 3.29
C ASP A 178 -11.92 -21.71 1.97
N GLN A 179 -11.69 -20.55 1.35
CA GLN A 179 -11.05 -20.36 0.05
C GLN A 179 -10.04 -19.21 0.08
N ASN A 180 -9.14 -19.20 -0.89
CA ASN A 180 -8.23 -18.09 -1.12
C ASN A 180 -8.98 -16.94 -1.83
N SER A 181 -8.54 -15.70 -1.63
CA SER A 181 -8.88 -14.63 -2.57
C SER A 181 -8.20 -14.90 -3.92
N VAL A 182 -8.76 -14.41 -5.03
CA VAL A 182 -8.18 -14.64 -6.37
C VAL A 182 -6.74 -14.12 -6.44
N ILE A 183 -6.43 -12.97 -5.82
CA ILE A 183 -5.06 -12.47 -5.78
C ILE A 183 -4.10 -13.41 -5.04
N THR A 184 -4.55 -14.07 -3.98
CA THR A 184 -3.77 -15.06 -3.23
C THR A 184 -3.41 -16.25 -4.14
N ASP A 185 -4.38 -16.78 -4.90
CA ASP A 185 -4.14 -17.85 -5.86
C ASP A 185 -3.21 -17.43 -7.00
N VAL A 186 -3.35 -16.20 -7.50
CA VAL A 186 -2.47 -15.63 -8.52
C VAL A 186 -1.02 -15.56 -8.03
N ILE A 187 -0.78 -15.06 -6.81
CA ILE A 187 0.57 -15.01 -6.24
C ILE A 187 1.15 -16.41 -6.05
N LEU A 188 0.37 -17.35 -5.51
CA LEU A 188 0.81 -18.74 -5.31
C LEU A 188 1.14 -19.43 -6.64
N SER A 189 0.31 -19.25 -7.67
CA SER A 189 0.52 -19.83 -9.01
C SER A 189 1.73 -19.22 -9.73
N ALA A 190 2.08 -17.96 -9.45
CA ALA A 190 3.32 -17.34 -9.91
C ALA A 190 4.56 -17.83 -9.14
N GLY A 191 4.38 -18.69 -8.13
CA GLY A 191 5.45 -19.28 -7.32
C GLY A 191 5.79 -18.50 -6.05
N GLY A 192 4.97 -17.53 -5.64
CA GLY A 192 5.19 -16.77 -4.41
C GLY A 192 4.98 -17.61 -3.14
N VAL A 193 5.60 -17.16 -2.04
CA VAL A 193 5.57 -17.77 -0.72
C VAL A 193 4.92 -16.81 0.27
N LEU A 194 3.72 -17.13 0.76
CA LEU A 194 2.99 -16.31 1.72
C LEU A 194 3.41 -16.65 3.14
N TYR A 195 3.84 -15.68 3.93
CA TYR A 195 4.51 -15.94 5.22
C TYR A 195 4.09 -15.05 6.38
N VAL A 196 3.49 -13.89 6.08
CA VAL A 196 3.04 -12.94 7.10
C VAL A 196 1.83 -12.16 6.61
N ARG A 197 0.95 -11.85 7.55
CA ARG A 197 -0.21 -10.98 7.34
C ARG A 197 -0.04 -9.71 8.15
N THR A 198 -0.40 -8.55 7.58
CA THR A 198 -0.09 -7.25 8.17
C THR A 198 -1.30 -6.46 8.63
N SER A 199 -1.08 -5.65 9.67
CA SER A 199 -2.10 -4.90 10.39
C SER A 199 -2.74 -3.80 9.55
N VAL A 200 -4.00 -3.51 9.88
CA VAL A 200 -4.87 -2.53 9.24
C VAL A 200 -5.60 -1.69 10.30
N PRO A 201 -6.09 -0.48 10.00
CA PRO A 201 -7.01 0.20 10.89
C PRO A 201 -8.39 -0.47 10.92
N GLN A 202 -9.14 -0.24 12.00
CA GLN A 202 -10.56 -0.62 12.05
C GLN A 202 -11.28 -0.03 10.84
N SER A 203 -12.06 -0.84 10.11
CA SER A 203 -12.79 -0.50 8.87
C SER A 203 -11.98 -0.22 7.61
N LEU A 204 -10.65 -0.26 7.65
CA LEU A 204 -9.79 0.15 6.54
C LEU A 204 -9.92 1.64 6.12
N MET A 205 -10.83 2.42 6.70
CA MET A 205 -11.11 3.82 6.29
C MET A 205 -10.33 4.85 7.11
N ARG A 206 -9.02 4.65 7.24
CA ARG A 206 -8.12 5.59 7.93
C ARG A 206 -6.75 5.66 7.27
N CYS A 207 -6.16 6.86 7.28
CA CYS A 207 -4.77 7.12 6.88
C CYS A 207 -3.76 6.88 8.02
N GLU A 208 -4.14 6.05 8.99
CA GLU A 208 -3.30 5.51 10.07
C GLU A 208 -3.64 4.02 10.24
N THR A 209 -2.83 3.28 11.00
CA THR A 209 -3.05 1.84 11.22
C THR A 209 -3.22 1.57 12.70
N HIS A 210 -4.48 1.41 13.12
CA HIS A 210 -4.88 1.22 14.50
C HIS A 210 -6.25 0.53 14.61
N ASN A 211 -6.33 -0.55 15.38
CA ASN A 211 -7.58 -1.27 15.67
C ASN A 211 -7.57 -1.86 17.10
N HIS A 212 -8.73 -2.30 17.60
CA HIS A 212 -8.87 -2.83 18.96
C HIS A 212 -8.27 -4.23 19.17
N ILE A 213 -7.94 -4.96 18.09
CA ILE A 213 -7.36 -6.31 18.15
C ILE A 213 -5.85 -6.22 18.32
N TYR A 214 -5.17 -5.48 17.46
CA TYR A 214 -3.72 -5.49 17.33
C TYR A 214 -3.06 -4.22 17.90
N GLY A 215 -3.82 -3.15 18.16
CA GLY A 215 -3.26 -1.86 18.58
C GLY A 215 -2.72 -1.05 17.40
N ARG A 216 -1.84 -0.08 17.67
CA ARG A 216 -1.26 0.79 16.65
C ARG A 216 -0.03 0.17 15.99
N THR A 217 0.10 0.40 14.70
CA THR A 217 1.34 0.18 13.95
C THR A 217 2.05 1.51 13.73
N VAL A 218 3.30 1.59 14.14
CA VAL A 218 4.12 2.82 14.09
C VAL A 218 5.10 2.80 12.91
N SER A 219 5.59 3.97 12.51
CA SER A 219 6.62 4.07 11.47
C SER A 219 8.00 3.63 11.99
N PRO A 220 8.81 2.90 11.20
CA PRO A 220 10.18 2.57 11.56
C PRO A 220 11.14 3.77 11.47
N PHE A 221 10.78 4.83 10.75
CA PHE A 221 11.56 6.07 10.69
C PHE A 221 11.49 6.86 11.99
N ASN A 222 10.35 6.77 12.67
CA ASN A 222 10.13 7.32 13.99
C ASN A 222 8.93 6.61 14.63
N ARG A 223 9.17 5.83 15.70
CA ARG A 223 8.11 5.07 16.36
C ARG A 223 7.07 5.93 17.09
N SER A 224 7.27 7.26 17.16
CA SER A 224 6.23 8.21 17.58
C SER A 224 5.26 8.60 16.46
N PHE A 225 5.54 8.23 15.21
CA PHE A 225 4.73 8.59 14.04
C PHE A 225 3.91 7.41 13.53
N THR A 226 2.82 7.73 12.84
CA THR A 226 1.99 6.74 12.14
C THR A 226 2.76 6.09 10.99
N SER A 227 2.54 4.79 10.79
CA SER A 227 2.97 4.06 9.59
C SER A 227 2.16 4.41 8.33
N GLY A 228 1.17 5.30 8.44
CA GLY A 228 0.17 5.54 7.41
C GLY A 228 -0.93 4.47 7.43
N GLY A 229 -1.83 4.52 6.45
CA GLY A 229 -2.94 3.57 6.40
C GLY A 229 -3.77 3.66 5.12
N SER A 230 -4.61 2.67 4.85
CA SER A 230 -4.90 1.52 5.73
C SER A 230 -3.96 0.33 5.57
N SER A 231 -3.00 0.36 4.65
CA SER A 231 -1.98 -0.69 4.51
C SER A 231 -0.70 -0.34 5.30
N GLY A 232 -0.81 0.24 6.50
CA GLY A 232 0.36 0.67 7.28
C GLY A 232 1.16 -0.48 7.89
N GLY A 233 0.53 -1.63 8.13
CA GLY A 233 1.25 -2.87 8.42
C GLY A 233 2.22 -3.26 7.29
N GLU A 234 1.77 -3.24 6.04
CA GLU A 234 2.65 -3.42 4.86
C GLU A 234 3.72 -2.31 4.81
N GLY A 235 3.32 -1.05 5.00
CA GLY A 235 4.25 0.09 4.98
C GLY A 235 5.41 -0.08 5.97
N ALA A 236 5.11 -0.43 7.23
CA ALA A 236 6.14 -0.63 8.25
C ALA A 236 6.98 -1.90 8.01
N LEU A 237 6.34 -3.02 7.63
CA LEU A 237 7.04 -4.27 7.38
C LEU A 237 7.97 -4.17 6.18
N VAL A 238 7.46 -3.71 5.04
CA VAL A 238 8.26 -3.52 3.82
C VAL A 238 9.29 -2.44 4.09
N GLY A 239 8.96 -1.31 4.72
CA GLY A 239 9.93 -0.25 5.07
C GLY A 239 11.14 -0.73 5.88
N MET A 240 10.97 -1.78 6.70
CA MET A 240 12.04 -2.43 7.45
C MET A 240 12.82 -3.48 6.65
N HIS A 241 12.55 -3.65 5.35
CA HIS A 241 12.95 -4.80 4.51
C HIS A 241 12.53 -6.16 5.08
N GLY A 242 11.49 -6.18 5.91
CA GLY A 242 10.88 -7.40 6.43
C GLY A 242 10.08 -8.15 5.38
N SER A 243 9.83 -7.54 4.21
CA SER A 243 9.21 -8.12 3.02
C SER A 243 9.75 -7.44 1.76
N PRO A 244 10.04 -8.17 0.66
CA PRO A 244 10.48 -7.57 -0.59
C PRO A 244 9.30 -7.04 -1.44
N LEU A 245 8.11 -7.61 -1.23
CA LEU A 245 6.88 -7.28 -1.94
C LEU A 245 5.68 -7.46 -1.01
N GLY A 246 4.99 -6.35 -0.73
CA GLY A 246 3.76 -6.32 0.03
C GLY A 246 2.55 -6.03 -0.85
N LEU A 247 1.40 -6.63 -0.52
CA LEU A 247 0.14 -6.33 -1.18
C LEU A 247 -0.74 -5.51 -0.24
N GLY A 248 -1.19 -4.35 -0.72
CA GLY A 248 -2.16 -3.50 -0.03
C GLY A 248 -3.38 -3.23 -0.90
N THR A 249 -4.31 -2.46 -0.35
CA THR A 249 -5.49 -1.95 -1.07
C THR A 249 -5.56 -0.44 -0.97
N ASP A 250 -6.13 0.18 -1.99
CA ASP A 250 -6.24 1.62 -2.14
C ASP A 250 -7.66 1.94 -2.65
N ILE A 251 -8.44 2.71 -1.89
CA ILE A 251 -9.68 3.33 -2.36
C ILE A 251 -9.53 4.86 -2.38
N GLY A 252 -8.83 5.39 -1.38
CA GLY A 252 -8.51 6.81 -1.26
C GLY A 252 -7.09 7.04 -0.76
N GLY A 253 -6.11 6.19 -1.14
CA GLY A 253 -4.70 6.39 -0.81
C GLY A 253 -4.03 5.32 0.04
N SER A 254 -4.74 4.24 0.34
CA SER A 254 -4.29 3.25 1.31
C SER A 254 -3.10 2.36 0.92
N VAL A 255 -2.61 2.44 -0.32
CA VAL A 255 -1.27 1.95 -0.72
C VAL A 255 -0.27 3.10 -0.72
N ARG A 256 -0.69 4.27 -1.19
CA ARG A 256 0.18 5.43 -1.40
C ARG A 256 0.64 6.11 -0.10
N VAL A 257 -0.27 6.35 0.84
CA VAL A 257 0.05 6.96 2.16
C VAL A 257 1.09 6.12 2.91
N PRO A 258 0.88 4.80 3.14
CA PRO A 258 1.89 4.01 3.83
C PRO A 258 3.18 3.88 3.01
N SER A 259 3.13 3.90 1.68
CA SER A 259 4.37 3.91 0.89
C SER A 259 5.16 5.21 1.08
N ALA A 260 4.50 6.37 1.03
CA ALA A 260 5.12 7.67 1.25
C ALA A 260 5.74 7.80 2.65
N PHE A 261 5.03 7.34 3.68
CA PHE A 261 5.46 7.49 5.08
C PHE A 261 6.59 6.52 5.48
N ASN A 262 6.82 5.47 4.68
CA ASN A 262 7.84 4.47 4.95
C ASN A 262 8.89 4.37 3.83
N GLY A 263 8.97 5.37 2.95
CA GLY A 263 10.04 5.47 1.95
C GLY A 263 9.99 4.38 0.86
N LEU A 264 8.79 4.00 0.42
CA LEU A 264 8.57 2.90 -0.52
C LEU A 264 8.02 3.37 -1.86
N TRP A 265 8.19 2.51 -2.86
CA TRP A 265 7.40 2.54 -4.08
C TRP A 265 6.04 1.90 -3.81
N GLY A 266 4.98 2.58 -4.22
CA GLY A 266 3.61 2.08 -4.12
C GLY A 266 2.82 2.42 -5.37
N MET A 267 2.04 1.47 -5.90
CA MET A 267 1.19 1.72 -7.05
C MET A 267 -0.28 1.49 -6.73
N ARG A 268 -1.13 2.45 -7.08
CA ARG A 268 -2.56 2.25 -7.25
C ARG A 268 -2.83 2.00 -8.73
N PRO A 269 -3.14 0.77 -9.17
CA PRO A 269 -3.54 0.51 -10.55
C PRO A 269 -4.89 1.15 -10.88
N SER A 270 -5.25 1.18 -12.16
CA SER A 270 -6.63 1.45 -12.55
C SER A 270 -7.57 0.39 -11.95
N MET A 271 -8.80 0.78 -11.63
CA MET A 271 -9.84 -0.17 -11.25
C MET A 271 -9.96 -1.27 -12.31
N HIS A 272 -10.33 -2.48 -11.88
CA HIS A 272 -10.57 -3.62 -12.75
C HIS A 272 -9.31 -4.14 -13.50
N ARG A 273 -8.10 -3.79 -13.02
CA ARG A 273 -6.84 -4.31 -13.57
C ARG A 273 -6.22 -5.45 -12.75
N VAL A 274 -6.47 -5.47 -11.44
CA VAL A 274 -5.97 -6.48 -10.49
C VAL A 274 -7.20 -7.12 -9.82
N PRO A 275 -7.25 -8.46 -9.67
CA PRO A 275 -8.43 -9.14 -9.17
C PRO A 275 -8.68 -8.84 -7.70
N TYR A 276 -9.94 -8.60 -7.35
CA TYR A 276 -10.41 -8.29 -6.00
C TYR A 276 -11.30 -9.40 -5.42
N GLU A 277 -11.82 -10.29 -6.27
CA GLU A 277 -12.73 -11.36 -5.88
C GLU A 277 -12.21 -12.19 -4.70
N GLY A 278 -13.10 -12.41 -3.74
CA GLY A 278 -12.82 -13.15 -2.51
C GLY A 278 -11.97 -12.40 -1.48
N ALA A 279 -11.57 -11.14 -1.68
CA ALA A 279 -10.98 -10.33 -0.61
C ALA A 279 -12.08 -9.78 0.32
N ALA A 280 -11.86 -9.80 1.63
CA ALA A 280 -12.76 -9.14 2.58
C ALA A 280 -12.80 -7.63 2.31
N ASN A 281 -13.87 -6.91 2.66
CA ASN A 281 -13.86 -5.44 2.61
C ASN A 281 -14.96 -4.86 3.50
N SER A 282 -14.80 -3.60 3.91
CA SER A 282 -15.94 -2.77 4.30
C SER A 282 -16.60 -2.22 3.03
N PHE A 283 -17.88 -1.83 3.12
CA PHE A 283 -18.67 -1.30 2.00
C PHE A 283 -18.84 -2.28 0.83
N LEU A 284 -18.96 -3.59 1.12
CA LEU A 284 -19.26 -4.58 0.07
C LEU A 284 -20.56 -4.19 -0.67
N GLY A 285 -20.49 -4.17 -2.00
CA GLY A 285 -21.59 -3.73 -2.87
C GLY A 285 -21.59 -2.24 -3.21
N GLN A 286 -20.68 -1.44 -2.66
CA GLN A 286 -20.45 -0.08 -3.14
C GLN A 286 -19.63 -0.12 -4.43
N GLU A 287 -20.21 0.40 -5.52
CA GLU A 287 -19.57 0.44 -6.85
C GLU A 287 -19.26 1.87 -7.35
N SER A 288 -19.59 2.87 -6.54
CA SER A 288 -19.36 4.28 -6.87
C SER A 288 -17.87 4.61 -6.95
N VAL A 289 -17.03 4.04 -6.07
CA VAL A 289 -15.57 4.18 -6.07
C VAL A 289 -14.97 2.85 -5.63
N SER A 290 -14.44 2.08 -6.57
CA SER A 290 -13.89 0.76 -6.25
C SER A 290 -12.51 0.86 -5.62
N SER A 291 -12.30 0.07 -4.57
CA SER A 291 -10.97 -0.24 -4.05
C SER A 291 -10.18 -1.04 -5.09
N VAL A 292 -8.87 -0.86 -5.11
CA VAL A 292 -7.95 -1.61 -5.98
C VAL A 292 -6.83 -2.23 -5.14
N ILE A 293 -6.25 -3.31 -5.63
CA ILE A 293 -5.07 -3.92 -5.02
C ILE A 293 -3.81 -3.41 -5.70
N GLY A 294 -2.80 -3.10 -4.89
CA GLY A 294 -1.55 -2.51 -5.34
C GLY A 294 -0.34 -2.99 -4.54
N PRO A 295 0.85 -3.02 -5.16
CA PRO A 295 2.09 -3.43 -4.51
C PRO A 295 2.69 -2.30 -3.68
N LEU A 296 3.39 -2.68 -2.60
CA LEU A 296 4.37 -1.87 -1.86
C LEU A 296 5.73 -2.59 -1.95
N THR A 297 6.79 -1.86 -2.30
CA THR A 297 8.13 -2.44 -2.49
C THR A 297 9.22 -1.36 -2.44
N HIS A 298 10.49 -1.74 -2.44
CA HIS A 298 11.62 -0.80 -2.42
C HIS A 298 12.03 -0.26 -3.80
N SER A 299 11.46 -0.76 -4.90
CA SER A 299 11.89 -0.36 -6.23
C SER A 299 10.76 -0.34 -7.28
N LEU A 300 10.99 0.40 -8.36
CA LEU A 300 10.12 0.38 -9.53
C LEU A 300 10.02 -1.04 -10.11
N GLU A 301 11.12 -1.79 -10.11
CA GLU A 301 11.17 -3.16 -10.61
C GLU A 301 10.22 -4.08 -9.85
N GLY A 302 10.03 -3.89 -8.54
CA GLY A 302 9.06 -4.64 -7.76
C GLY A 302 7.61 -4.35 -8.17
N VAL A 303 7.29 -3.07 -8.45
CA VAL A 303 5.97 -2.67 -8.97
C VAL A 303 5.71 -3.32 -10.32
N VAL A 304 6.69 -3.25 -11.23
CA VAL A 304 6.57 -3.81 -12.57
C VAL A 304 6.47 -5.33 -12.53
N THR A 305 7.27 -5.99 -11.69
CA THR A 305 7.24 -7.45 -11.52
C THR A 305 5.90 -7.92 -11.00
N PHE A 306 5.33 -7.24 -10.00
CA PHE A 306 3.97 -7.52 -9.53
C PHE A 306 2.95 -7.42 -10.65
N MET A 307 2.93 -6.31 -11.39
CA MET A 307 1.96 -6.11 -12.47
C MET A 307 2.12 -7.14 -13.60
N ARG A 308 3.35 -7.51 -13.96
CA ARG A 308 3.63 -8.57 -14.95
C ARG A 308 3.16 -9.94 -14.45
N ALA A 309 3.52 -10.31 -13.21
CA ALA A 309 3.14 -11.59 -12.61
C ALA A 309 1.62 -11.76 -12.54
N VAL A 310 0.92 -10.74 -12.04
CA VAL A 310 -0.53 -10.77 -11.91
C VAL A 310 -1.20 -10.87 -13.27
N LEU A 311 -0.84 -10.02 -14.24
CA LEU A 311 -1.51 -10.01 -15.54
C LEU A 311 -1.16 -11.22 -16.42
N ALA A 312 0.01 -11.83 -16.24
CA ALA A 312 0.38 -13.07 -16.91
C ALA A 312 -0.51 -14.25 -16.48
N ALA A 313 -1.07 -14.22 -15.27
CA ALA A 313 -1.98 -15.23 -14.76
C ALA A 313 -3.42 -15.13 -15.34
N ARG A 314 -3.68 -14.16 -16.24
CA ARG A 314 -5.01 -13.93 -16.86
C ARG A 314 -6.14 -13.82 -15.83
N PRO A 315 -6.03 -12.94 -14.82
CA PRO A 315 -6.94 -12.91 -13.67
C PRO A 315 -8.40 -12.59 -14.04
N TRP A 316 -8.65 -12.04 -15.24
CA TRP A 316 -9.99 -11.85 -15.80
C TRP A 316 -10.74 -13.17 -16.08
N GLU A 317 -10.09 -14.32 -16.00
CA GLU A 317 -10.74 -15.63 -16.04
C GLU A 317 -11.24 -16.12 -14.67
N LEU A 318 -10.83 -15.44 -13.61
CA LEU A 318 -11.10 -15.80 -12.22
C LEU A 318 -11.98 -14.77 -11.52
N ASP A 319 -11.97 -13.52 -11.99
CA ASP A 319 -12.74 -12.42 -11.42
C ASP A 319 -13.49 -11.66 -12.55
N PRO A 320 -14.84 -11.67 -12.53
CA PRO A 320 -15.66 -11.15 -13.62
C PRO A 320 -15.65 -9.62 -13.74
N ILE A 321 -15.17 -8.88 -12.73
CA ILE A 321 -15.16 -7.41 -12.81
C ILE A 321 -13.98 -6.89 -13.65
N LEU A 322 -13.04 -7.76 -14.04
CA LEU A 322 -11.78 -7.36 -14.65
C LEU A 322 -11.91 -7.10 -16.15
N VAL A 323 -11.13 -6.13 -16.62
CA VAL A 323 -10.90 -5.96 -18.06
C VAL A 323 -9.84 -6.94 -18.51
N SER A 324 -10.13 -7.70 -19.59
CA SER A 324 -9.16 -8.62 -20.22
C SER A 324 -8.03 -7.85 -20.91
N MET A 325 -7.05 -7.38 -20.12
CA MET A 325 -5.98 -6.50 -20.57
C MET A 325 -4.61 -6.97 -20.07
N PRO A 326 -3.86 -7.71 -20.90
CA PRO A 326 -2.48 -8.13 -20.60
C PRO A 326 -1.55 -6.95 -20.29
N PHE A 327 -0.37 -7.25 -19.74
CA PHE A 327 0.69 -6.25 -19.61
C PHE A 327 1.19 -5.86 -21.01
N ASN A 328 1.27 -4.56 -21.29
CA ASN A 328 1.71 -4.06 -22.59
C ASN A 328 3.18 -3.64 -22.53
N GLU A 329 4.07 -4.53 -22.99
CA GLU A 329 5.52 -4.31 -22.99
C GLU A 329 5.96 -3.14 -23.89
N GLU A 330 5.27 -2.91 -25.01
CA GLU A 330 5.60 -1.80 -25.92
C GLU A 330 5.24 -0.44 -25.31
N ALA A 331 4.09 -0.37 -24.63
CA ALA A 331 3.68 0.82 -23.90
C ALA A 331 4.61 1.08 -22.70
N PHE A 332 5.00 0.04 -21.96
CA PHE A 332 5.97 0.18 -20.86
C PHE A 332 7.34 0.65 -21.35
N ALA A 333 7.81 0.13 -22.48
CA ALA A 333 9.04 0.58 -23.14
C ALA A 333 8.90 1.94 -23.87
N LEU A 334 7.73 2.59 -23.75
CA LEU A 334 7.39 3.87 -24.39
C LEU A 334 7.60 3.88 -25.91
N LYS A 335 7.52 2.72 -26.58
CA LYS A 335 7.78 2.61 -28.03
C LYS A 335 6.86 3.49 -28.85
N ASN A 336 5.58 3.60 -28.45
CA ASN A 336 4.61 4.47 -29.12
C ASN A 336 4.94 5.97 -29.01
N LEU A 337 5.73 6.37 -28.01
CA LEU A 337 6.20 7.75 -27.82
C LEU A 337 7.55 8.00 -28.52
N GLN A 338 8.25 6.94 -28.91
CA GLN A 338 9.49 7.00 -29.69
C GLN A 338 9.24 7.10 -31.20
N LEU A 339 7.99 7.20 -31.65
CA LEU A 339 7.66 7.29 -33.07
C LEU A 339 7.62 8.74 -33.56
N LYS A 340 8.11 9.02 -34.77
CA LYS A 340 7.90 10.31 -35.42
C LYS A 340 6.39 10.50 -35.62
N ALA A 341 5.83 11.63 -35.18
CA ALA A 341 4.36 11.85 -35.22
C ALA A 341 3.79 11.65 -36.63
N GLY A 342 2.76 10.79 -36.72
CA GLY A 342 2.12 10.42 -37.99
C GLY A 342 2.82 9.30 -38.75
N SER A 343 3.81 8.62 -38.17
CA SER A 343 4.53 7.50 -38.80
C SER A 343 4.77 6.34 -37.84
N ALA A 344 5.12 5.18 -38.39
CA ALA A 344 5.59 4.01 -37.65
C ALA A 344 7.12 3.96 -37.48
N GLU A 345 7.83 5.04 -37.86
CA GLU A 345 9.30 5.10 -37.83
C GLU A 345 9.83 5.60 -36.47
N PRO A 346 10.90 5.00 -35.91
CA PRO A 346 11.55 5.46 -34.69
C PRO A 346 12.16 6.87 -34.82
N ALA A 347 12.17 7.63 -33.72
CA ALA A 347 12.87 8.91 -33.61
C ALA A 347 14.38 8.66 -33.44
N GLU A 348 15.20 9.27 -34.30
CA GLU A 348 16.66 9.07 -34.34
C GLU A 348 17.43 9.87 -33.27
N ALA A 349 16.76 10.83 -32.59
CA ALA A 349 17.30 11.64 -31.50
C ALA A 349 16.16 12.16 -30.59
N PHE A 350 16.51 12.71 -29.40
CA PHE A 350 15.56 13.46 -28.57
C PHE A 350 15.05 14.70 -29.33
N ASP A 351 13.95 14.54 -30.07
CA ASP A 351 13.20 15.65 -30.64
C ASP A 351 12.06 16.08 -29.68
N SER A 352 11.47 17.25 -29.94
CA SER A 352 10.30 17.77 -29.19
C SER A 352 9.10 16.81 -29.06
N LYS A 353 9.07 15.71 -29.83
CA LYS A 353 7.98 14.73 -29.85
C LYS A 353 8.32 13.47 -29.05
N SER A 354 9.59 13.10 -28.93
CA SER A 354 10.11 12.08 -28.02
C SER A 354 10.29 12.59 -26.58
N GLN A 355 10.36 13.91 -26.39
CA GLN A 355 10.37 14.57 -25.09
C GLN A 355 9.01 14.43 -24.38
N LEU A 356 9.04 13.95 -23.13
CA LEU A 356 7.87 13.94 -22.24
C LEU A 356 7.58 15.35 -21.69
N CYS A 357 6.30 15.64 -21.46
CA CYS A 357 5.83 16.83 -20.78
C CYS A 357 5.10 16.43 -19.49
N PHE A 358 5.70 16.76 -18.35
CA PHE A 358 5.09 16.58 -17.03
C PHE A 358 4.38 17.86 -16.59
N ALA A 359 3.29 17.70 -15.86
CA ALA A 359 2.65 18.80 -15.13
C ALA A 359 2.98 18.67 -13.64
N ILE A 360 3.26 19.78 -12.95
CA ILE A 360 3.41 19.78 -11.49
C ILE A 360 2.26 20.53 -10.87
N GLU A 361 1.51 19.84 -10.02
CA GLU A 361 0.55 20.43 -9.09
C GLU A 361 1.29 20.76 -7.79
N TRP A 362 1.30 22.03 -7.40
CA TRP A 362 2.03 22.50 -6.22
C TRP A 362 1.24 22.29 -4.94
N ASP A 363 -0.08 22.47 -5.01
CA ASP A 363 -1.09 22.14 -4.03
C ASP A 363 -2.44 21.98 -4.74
N ASP A 364 -3.46 21.49 -4.03
CA ASP A 364 -4.78 21.18 -4.58
C ASP A 364 -5.83 22.28 -4.34
N ASP A 365 -5.40 23.49 -3.93
CA ASP A 365 -6.24 24.60 -3.43
C ASP A 365 -7.08 24.28 -2.17
N ILE A 366 -6.88 23.12 -1.53
CA ILE A 366 -7.58 22.70 -0.30
C ILE A 366 -6.59 22.52 0.85
N VAL A 367 -5.48 21.82 0.60
CA VAL A 367 -4.44 21.45 1.55
C VAL A 367 -3.08 21.86 0.98
N HIS A 368 -2.44 22.84 1.63
CA HIS A 368 -1.07 23.22 1.27
C HIS A 368 -0.05 22.22 1.83
N PRO A 369 0.89 21.71 1.01
CA PRO A 369 1.93 20.82 1.48
C PRO A 369 2.88 21.47 2.48
N HIS A 370 3.43 20.67 3.39
CA HIS A 370 4.51 21.11 4.26
C HIS A 370 5.76 21.51 3.44
N PRO A 371 6.61 22.42 3.97
CA PRO A 371 7.80 22.90 3.26
C PRO A 371 8.71 21.81 2.64
N PRO A 372 8.98 20.66 3.30
CA PRO A 372 9.80 19.60 2.73
C PRO A 372 9.18 18.97 1.48
N ILE A 373 7.84 18.87 1.42
CA ILE A 373 7.12 18.33 0.25
C ILE A 373 7.22 19.34 -0.90
N THR A 374 6.99 20.63 -0.64
CA THR A 374 7.14 21.68 -1.66
C THR A 374 8.59 21.77 -2.17
N ARG A 375 9.59 21.55 -1.30
CA ARG A 375 11.00 21.44 -1.70
C ARG A 375 11.22 20.21 -2.60
N ALA A 376 10.72 19.05 -2.21
CA ALA A 376 10.82 17.83 -3.01
C ALA A 376 10.21 17.98 -4.41
N LEU A 377 9.05 18.64 -4.54
CA LEU A 377 8.44 18.95 -5.83
C LEU A 377 9.34 19.84 -6.71
N ARG A 378 10.00 20.84 -6.12
CA ARG A 378 10.98 21.68 -6.83
C ARG A 378 12.19 20.88 -7.30
N GLU A 379 12.74 20.03 -6.44
CA GLU A 379 13.87 19.17 -6.81
C GLU A 379 13.50 18.18 -7.93
N VAL A 380 12.28 17.63 -7.91
CA VAL A 380 11.77 16.79 -9.01
C VAL A 380 11.63 17.59 -10.31
N LYS A 381 11.08 18.82 -10.25
CA LYS A 381 11.02 19.74 -11.40
C LYS A 381 12.39 19.95 -12.02
N GLU A 382 13.37 20.29 -11.20
CA GLU A 382 14.75 20.54 -11.63
C GLU A 382 15.39 19.31 -12.29
N LYS A 383 15.21 18.13 -11.69
CA LYS A 383 15.71 16.86 -12.26
C LYS A 383 15.06 16.51 -13.59
N LEU A 384 13.75 16.75 -13.75
CA LEU A 384 13.05 16.52 -15.01
C LEU A 384 13.53 17.48 -16.12
N LEU A 385 13.70 18.76 -15.78
CA LEU A 385 14.25 19.74 -16.71
C LEU A 385 15.69 19.39 -17.11
N ALA A 386 16.53 18.98 -16.15
CA ALA A 386 17.89 18.53 -16.40
C ALA A 386 17.97 17.26 -17.26
N ALA A 387 16.97 16.38 -17.16
CA ALA A 387 16.82 15.20 -18.02
C ALA A 387 16.28 15.54 -19.44
N GLY A 388 16.07 16.83 -19.75
CA GLY A 388 15.59 17.28 -21.05
C GLY A 388 14.08 17.17 -21.23
N HIS A 389 13.31 16.94 -20.15
CA HIS A 389 11.85 16.93 -20.21
C HIS A 389 11.26 18.33 -20.08
N LYS A 390 10.01 18.49 -20.54
CA LYS A 390 9.26 19.72 -20.31
C LYS A 390 8.47 19.60 -19.01
N VAL A 391 8.40 20.69 -18.26
CA VAL A 391 7.57 20.78 -17.06
C VAL A 391 6.70 22.02 -17.13
N ILE A 392 5.39 21.85 -16.97
CA ILE A 392 4.42 22.95 -16.87
C ILE A 392 3.73 22.91 -15.51
N ASP A 393 3.16 24.04 -15.09
CA ASP A 393 2.34 24.05 -13.88
C ASP A 393 0.96 23.47 -14.18
N TRP A 394 0.49 22.59 -13.29
CA TRP A 394 -0.87 22.08 -13.28
C TRP A 394 -1.70 22.94 -12.33
N ILE A 395 -2.75 23.57 -12.88
CA ILE A 395 -3.71 24.30 -12.05
C ILE A 395 -4.81 23.30 -11.66
N PRO A 396 -5.09 23.10 -10.35
CA PRO A 396 -6.15 22.22 -9.88
C PRO A 396 -7.50 22.51 -10.56
N TYR A 397 -8.24 21.46 -10.90
CA TYR A 397 -9.55 21.60 -11.54
C TYR A 397 -10.65 21.25 -10.56
N ASP A 398 -11.18 22.26 -9.86
CA ASP A 398 -12.34 22.14 -8.95
C ASP A 398 -12.24 20.95 -7.98
N HIS A 399 -11.08 20.83 -7.32
CA HIS A 399 -10.81 19.72 -6.41
C HIS A 399 -11.74 19.70 -5.19
N LEU A 400 -12.28 20.86 -4.78
CA LEU A 400 -13.25 20.94 -3.68
C LEU A 400 -14.55 20.20 -4.03
N ARG A 401 -15.04 20.34 -5.27
CA ARG A 401 -16.18 19.55 -5.76
C ARG A 401 -15.88 18.06 -5.77
N CYS A 402 -14.67 17.65 -6.16
CA CYS A 402 -14.25 16.25 -6.07
C CYS A 402 -14.30 15.72 -4.63
N TYR A 403 -13.78 16.50 -3.68
CA TYR A 403 -13.78 16.16 -2.27
C TYR A 403 -15.21 15.98 -1.73
N ASP A 404 -16.13 16.89 -2.07
CA ASP A 404 -17.54 16.79 -1.68
C ASP A 404 -18.25 15.58 -2.29
N ILE A 405 -18.03 15.30 -3.59
CA ILE A 405 -18.59 14.12 -4.26
C ILE A 405 -18.12 12.83 -3.56
N ILE A 406 -16.81 12.70 -3.31
CA ILE A 406 -16.23 11.51 -2.67
C ILE A 406 -16.69 11.38 -1.22
N GLY A 407 -16.78 12.49 -0.48
CA GLY A 407 -17.32 12.51 0.87
C GLY A 407 -18.73 11.94 0.92
N ARG A 408 -19.63 12.40 0.03
CA ARG A 408 -21.01 11.89 -0.08
C ARG A 408 -21.06 10.40 -0.45
N ILE A 409 -20.14 9.93 -1.28
CA ILE A 409 -20.05 8.51 -1.66
C ILE A 409 -19.62 7.64 -0.48
N TYR A 410 -18.56 8.02 0.24
CA TYR A 410 -18.07 7.25 1.39
C TYR A 410 -19.03 7.29 2.58
N SER A 411 -19.86 8.33 2.69
CA SER A 411 -20.86 8.45 3.75
C SER A 411 -22.24 7.90 3.36
N ALA A 412 -22.40 7.33 2.16
CA ALA A 412 -23.72 7.11 1.55
C ALA A 412 -24.63 6.20 2.39
N ASP A 413 -24.06 5.25 3.11
CA ASP A 413 -24.78 4.29 3.97
C ASP A 413 -25.05 4.82 5.38
N GLY A 414 -24.69 6.07 5.70
CA GLY A 414 -24.82 6.61 7.05
C GLY A 414 -23.88 5.95 8.09
N GLY A 415 -22.81 5.30 7.63
CA GLY A 415 -21.86 4.56 8.46
C GLY A 415 -22.45 3.28 9.07
N GLU A 416 -23.53 2.78 8.48
CA GLU A 416 -24.26 1.61 8.97
C GLU A 416 -23.42 0.33 8.91
N ASP A 417 -22.68 0.12 7.82
CA ASP A 417 -21.84 -1.07 7.62
C ASP A 417 -20.81 -1.20 8.75
N ILE A 418 -20.04 -0.13 8.97
CA ILE A 418 -19.03 -0.07 10.04
C ILE A 418 -19.68 -0.27 11.42
N LYS A 419 -20.80 0.40 11.71
CA LYS A 419 -21.49 0.27 13.00
C LYS A 419 -21.92 -1.17 13.26
N ARG A 420 -22.54 -1.84 12.28
CA ARG A 420 -22.99 -3.23 12.41
C ARG A 420 -21.83 -4.18 12.64
N SER A 421 -20.71 -4.02 11.93
CA SER A 421 -19.50 -4.82 12.13
C SER A 421 -18.93 -4.65 13.54
N CYS A 422 -18.90 -3.41 14.06
CA CYS A 422 -18.44 -3.13 15.42
C CYS A 422 -19.41 -3.67 16.49
N GLU A 423 -20.73 -3.50 16.31
CA GLU A 423 -21.77 -4.02 17.19
C GLU A 423 -21.71 -5.55 17.31
N ALA A 424 -21.51 -6.25 16.19
CA ALA A 424 -21.32 -7.70 16.16
C ALA A 424 -20.08 -8.15 16.94
N GLY A 425 -19.02 -7.33 16.97
CA GLY A 425 -17.80 -7.57 17.73
C GLY A 425 -17.88 -7.13 19.20
N GLY A 426 -18.88 -6.32 19.55
CA GLY A 426 -19.01 -5.67 20.85
C GLY A 426 -17.94 -4.60 21.11
N GLU A 427 -17.24 -4.15 20.07
CA GLU A 427 -16.19 -3.12 20.14
C GLU A 427 -16.77 -1.73 19.83
N PRO A 428 -16.19 -0.64 20.38
CA PRO A 428 -16.61 0.70 19.99
C PRO A 428 -16.13 1.02 18.58
N VAL A 429 -16.89 1.87 17.88
CA VAL A 429 -16.43 2.50 16.65
C VAL A 429 -15.35 3.51 17.03
N MET A 430 -14.16 3.36 16.46
CA MET A 430 -13.17 4.40 16.50
C MET A 430 -13.66 5.51 15.57
N TYR A 431 -13.89 6.71 16.11
CA TYR A 431 -14.16 7.92 15.33
C TYR A 431 -12.84 8.65 15.00
N ASN A 432 -12.83 9.44 13.92
CA ASN A 432 -11.80 10.42 13.46
C ASN A 432 -11.12 10.12 12.09
N LEU A 433 -10.80 11.24 11.41
CA LEU A 433 -10.29 11.53 10.07
C LEU A 433 -11.27 11.61 8.88
N MET A 434 -12.35 10.82 8.82
CA MET A 434 -13.28 10.84 7.66
C MET A 434 -14.66 11.47 7.93
N SER A 435 -14.91 11.92 9.16
CA SER A 435 -16.16 12.60 9.56
C SER A 435 -15.79 13.88 10.28
N ASP A 436 -16.42 14.99 9.91
CA ASP A 436 -16.36 16.31 10.57
C ASP A 436 -17.04 16.30 11.96
N GLY A 437 -17.14 15.13 12.59
CA GLY A 437 -17.87 14.89 13.83
C GLY A 437 -19.39 14.83 13.64
N LYS A 438 -19.92 15.03 12.42
CA LYS A 438 -21.35 14.87 12.15
C LYS A 438 -21.65 13.44 11.70
N PRO A 439 -22.78 12.86 12.16
CA PRO A 439 -23.20 11.55 11.70
C PRO A 439 -23.45 11.61 10.18
N PRO A 440 -22.85 10.71 9.40
CA PRO A 440 -23.05 10.67 7.95
C PRO A 440 -24.54 10.48 7.62
N LYS A 441 -25.01 11.18 6.58
CA LYS A 441 -26.41 11.12 6.14
C LYS A 441 -26.61 9.90 5.24
N HIS A 442 -27.62 9.07 5.55
CA HIS A 442 -28.09 8.04 4.62
C HIS A 442 -28.60 8.69 3.32
N LEU A 443 -28.06 8.24 2.20
CA LEU A 443 -28.57 8.58 0.88
C LEU A 443 -29.59 7.53 0.44
N SER A 444 -30.74 7.98 -0.06
CA SER A 444 -31.63 7.12 -0.82
C SER A 444 -30.94 6.60 -2.09
N THR A 445 -31.46 5.51 -2.66
CA THR A 445 -30.97 4.98 -3.94
C THR A 445 -30.93 6.06 -5.03
N TYR A 446 -31.98 6.89 -5.11
CA TYR A 446 -32.04 7.99 -6.09
C TYR A 446 -30.96 9.04 -5.84
N GLU A 447 -30.75 9.48 -4.58
CA GLU A 447 -29.68 10.43 -4.23
C GLU A 447 -28.30 9.86 -4.58
N SER A 448 -28.04 8.58 -4.28
CA SER A 448 -26.79 7.90 -4.64
C SER A 448 -26.57 7.88 -6.16
N TRP A 449 -27.62 7.66 -6.97
CA TRP A 449 -27.52 7.77 -8.43
C TRP A 449 -27.20 9.19 -8.90
N GLN A 450 -27.73 10.23 -8.25
CA GLN A 450 -27.40 11.61 -8.58
C GLN A 450 -25.92 11.91 -8.29
N VAL A 451 -25.40 11.45 -7.15
CA VAL A 451 -23.97 11.60 -6.81
C VAL A 451 -23.10 10.85 -7.82
N ASN A 452 -23.52 9.66 -8.27
CA ASN A 452 -22.81 8.93 -9.33
C ASN A 452 -22.82 9.65 -10.68
N ARG A 453 -23.94 10.29 -11.06
CA ARG A 453 -24.03 11.12 -12.26
C ARG A 453 -23.07 12.30 -12.16
N GLU A 454 -23.03 12.97 -11.02
CA GLU A 454 -22.14 14.10 -10.75
C GLU A 454 -20.66 13.70 -10.82
N LYS A 455 -20.29 12.57 -10.20
CA LYS A 455 -18.96 11.97 -10.28
C LYS A 455 -18.54 11.71 -11.73
N ASN A 456 -19.42 11.09 -12.52
CA ASN A 456 -19.10 10.77 -13.92
C ASN A 456 -18.94 12.03 -14.78
N GLN A 457 -19.77 13.04 -14.53
CA GLN A 457 -19.65 14.35 -15.17
C GLN A 457 -18.30 15.01 -14.83
N TYR A 458 -17.94 15.06 -13.54
CA TYR A 458 -16.65 15.60 -13.10
C TYR A 458 -15.46 14.84 -13.70
N ARG A 459 -15.50 13.50 -13.77
CA ARG A 459 -14.45 12.69 -14.43
C ARG A 459 -14.27 13.06 -15.91
N LYS A 460 -15.37 13.33 -16.63
CA LYS A 460 -15.32 13.75 -18.03
C LYS A 460 -14.72 15.14 -18.17
N GLU A 461 -15.17 16.09 -17.36
CA GLU A 461 -14.64 17.45 -17.32
C GLU A 461 -13.13 17.46 -17.04
N TYR A 462 -12.68 16.67 -16.06
CA TYR A 462 -11.25 16.56 -15.74
C TYR A 462 -10.45 15.90 -16.88
N LEU A 463 -11.01 14.88 -17.54
CA LEU A 463 -10.37 14.29 -18.72
C LEU A 463 -10.24 15.32 -19.84
N ASP A 464 -11.26 16.13 -20.09
CA ASP A 464 -11.22 17.19 -21.10
C ASP A 464 -10.18 18.25 -20.75
N TYR A 465 -10.12 18.64 -19.47
CA TYR A 465 -9.12 19.56 -18.95
C TYR A 465 -7.69 19.02 -19.15
N TRP A 466 -7.46 17.73 -18.87
CA TRP A 466 -6.19 17.07 -19.17
C TRP A 466 -5.92 17.10 -20.68
N GLN A 467 -6.86 16.69 -21.52
CA GLN A 467 -6.67 16.63 -22.97
C GLN A 467 -6.38 18.01 -23.60
N ALA A 468 -6.98 19.07 -23.06
CA ALA A 468 -6.74 20.45 -23.48
C ALA A 468 -5.29 20.92 -23.24
N THR A 469 -4.52 20.25 -22.38
CA THR A 469 -3.10 20.58 -22.20
C THR A 469 -2.24 20.35 -23.43
N LYS A 470 -2.73 19.63 -24.46
CA LYS A 470 -2.02 19.44 -25.74
C LYS A 470 -1.54 20.75 -26.37
N ASP A 471 -2.30 21.83 -26.17
CA ASP A 471 -2.01 23.15 -26.73
C ASP A 471 -0.91 23.89 -25.92
N LYS A 472 -0.59 23.40 -24.72
CA LYS A 472 0.43 23.94 -23.80
C LYS A 472 1.72 23.12 -23.78
N THR A 473 1.65 21.83 -24.10
CA THR A 473 2.80 20.92 -24.02
C THR A 473 3.82 21.15 -25.14
N GLY A 474 3.39 21.57 -26.33
CA GLY A 474 4.28 21.66 -27.49
C GLY A 474 4.74 20.29 -28.04
N THR A 475 4.30 19.18 -27.43
CA THR A 475 4.59 17.81 -27.90
C THR A 475 3.55 17.32 -28.92
N GLY A 476 2.45 18.07 -29.09
CA GLY A 476 1.28 17.66 -29.86
C GLY A 476 0.39 16.63 -29.12
N ARG A 477 0.72 16.32 -27.86
CA ARG A 477 -0.03 15.42 -26.98
C ARG A 477 -0.35 16.13 -25.66
N PRO A 478 -1.39 15.71 -24.93
CA PRO A 478 -1.59 16.14 -23.55
C PRO A 478 -0.37 15.82 -22.67
N VAL A 479 -0.32 16.39 -21.46
CA VAL A 479 0.73 16.06 -20.48
C VAL A 479 0.80 14.55 -20.26
N ASP A 480 2.02 14.02 -20.25
CA ASP A 480 2.29 12.57 -20.16
C ASP A 480 2.13 12.06 -18.70
N GLY A 481 2.27 12.95 -17.73
CA GLY A 481 2.02 12.66 -16.31
C GLY A 481 1.84 13.93 -15.48
N ILE A 482 1.08 13.82 -14.40
CA ILE A 482 0.94 14.86 -13.38
C ILE A 482 1.71 14.39 -12.14
N ILE A 483 2.54 15.26 -11.60
CA ILE A 483 3.27 15.09 -10.36
C ILE A 483 2.56 15.98 -9.34
N ALA A 484 2.02 15.37 -8.30
CA ALA A 484 1.22 16.03 -7.30
C ALA A 484 1.56 15.48 -5.90
N PRO A 485 1.36 16.26 -4.82
CA PRO A 485 1.43 15.78 -3.45
C PRO A 485 0.44 14.63 -3.20
N TRP A 486 -0.71 14.69 -3.87
CA TRP A 486 -1.79 13.73 -3.73
C TRP A 486 -2.54 13.54 -5.04
N ASN A 487 -3.18 12.37 -5.21
CA ASN A 487 -4.04 12.11 -6.35
C ASN A 487 -5.46 11.83 -5.85
N LEU A 488 -6.38 12.75 -6.17
CA LEU A 488 -7.82 12.69 -5.87
C LEU A 488 -8.63 11.88 -6.88
N LEU A 489 -8.04 11.60 -8.04
CA LEU A 489 -8.73 10.96 -9.14
C LEU A 489 -8.41 9.48 -9.19
N ASP A 490 -9.45 8.73 -9.55
CA ASP A 490 -9.42 7.32 -9.86
C ASP A 490 -8.63 7.01 -11.17
N ARG A 491 -7.40 7.49 -11.22
CA ARG A 491 -6.40 7.24 -12.26
C ARG A 491 -5.25 6.43 -11.66
N PRO A 492 -4.57 5.62 -12.48
CA PRO A 492 -3.41 4.89 -12.00
C PRO A 492 -2.34 5.86 -11.54
N CYS A 493 -1.74 5.60 -10.38
CA CYS A 493 -0.71 6.46 -9.82
C CYS A 493 0.35 5.64 -9.09
N VAL A 494 1.58 6.16 -9.14
CA VAL A 494 2.74 5.61 -8.46
C VAL A 494 3.27 6.67 -7.51
N VAL A 495 3.53 6.28 -6.27
CA VAL A 495 4.29 7.06 -5.30
C VAL A 495 5.67 6.43 -5.17
N PHE A 496 6.68 7.26 -4.97
CA PHE A 496 8.06 6.84 -4.82
C PHE A 496 8.83 7.83 -3.94
N PRO A 497 9.84 7.38 -3.19
CA PRO A 497 10.63 8.25 -2.34
C PRO A 497 11.52 9.16 -3.18
N VAL A 498 11.53 10.46 -2.84
CA VAL A 498 12.34 11.47 -3.53
C VAL A 498 13.35 12.17 -2.61
N GLY A 499 13.22 11.98 -1.30
CA GLY A 499 14.12 12.54 -0.29
C GLY A 499 13.57 12.39 1.13
N PHE A 500 14.31 12.97 2.08
CA PHE A 500 13.92 13.05 3.49
C PHE A 500 13.75 14.52 3.91
N VAL A 501 13.12 14.73 5.06
CA VAL A 501 13.14 16.03 5.74
C VAL A 501 14.58 16.35 6.12
N ASP A 502 15.01 17.56 5.80
CA ASP A 502 16.38 18.04 6.01
C ASP A 502 16.30 19.30 6.90
N PRO A 503 16.66 19.24 8.19
CA PRO A 503 16.53 20.37 9.11
C PRO A 503 17.28 21.63 8.66
N GLU A 504 18.35 21.50 7.86
CA GLU A 504 19.09 22.65 7.32
C GLU A 504 18.31 23.34 6.19
N LYS A 505 17.58 22.56 5.38
CA LYS A 505 16.79 23.06 4.24
C LYS A 505 15.33 23.34 4.59
N ASP A 506 14.84 22.75 5.66
CA ASP A 506 13.45 22.80 6.14
C ASP A 506 13.37 23.37 7.57
N PRO A 507 13.85 24.60 7.83
CA PRO A 507 14.02 25.14 9.19
C PRO A 507 12.71 25.42 9.95
N ARG A 508 11.55 25.10 9.36
CA ARG A 508 10.21 25.32 9.93
C ARG A 508 9.47 24.01 10.25
N VAL A 509 10.17 22.87 10.22
CA VAL A 509 9.63 21.52 10.51
C VAL A 509 10.31 20.93 11.72
#